data_AF-A0A2N2PWX7-F1
#
_entry.id   AF-A0A2N2PWX7-F1
#
_cell.length_a   1.000
_cell.length_b   1.000
_cell.length_c   1.000
_cell.angle_alpha   90.00
_cell.angle_beta   90.00
_cell.angle_gamma   90.00
#
_symmetry.space_group_name_H-M   'P 1'
#
loop_
_entity.id
_entity.type
_entity.pdbx_description
1 polymer ?
#
loop_
_entity_poly.entity_id
_entity_poly.type
_entity_poly.pdbx_seq_one_letter_code
_entity_poly.pdbx_strand_id
1 'polypeptide(L)'
;MKRLVFVDAGVLIAAARGSDEAAQRAMQVLDDSNASFASSIFVKLEVLPKPLFHRKWDEVAFYEAFFEAISAWADPGSQLAQDAYDEAARAGLSGMDALHVAAAAAIGS
;
A
#
# COMPACT_ATOMS: atom_id res chain seq x y z
N MET A 1 3.71 -8.39 -20.73
CA MET A 1 2.68 -7.73 -19.90
C MET A 1 3.27 -7.61 -18.50
N LYS A 2 3.26 -6.42 -17.89
CA LYS A 2 3.81 -6.24 -16.53
C LYS A 2 2.87 -6.85 -15.49
N ARG A 3 3.42 -7.38 -14.40
CA ARG A 3 2.63 -7.91 -13.27
C ARG A 3 2.06 -6.74 -12.47
N LEU A 4 0.76 -6.76 -12.17
CA LEU A 4 0.17 -5.77 -11.26
C LEU A 4 0.40 -6.19 -9.80
N VAL A 5 0.98 -5.32 -9.00
CA VAL A 5 1.38 -5.60 -7.62
C VAL A 5 0.74 -4.60 -6.67
N PHE A 6 0.06 -5.10 -5.64
CA PHE A 6 -0.39 -4.30 -4.50
C PHE A 6 0.60 -4.50 -3.36
N VAL A 7 1.17 -3.41 -2.86
CA VAL A 7 2.16 -3.45 -1.76
C VAL A 7 1.50 -3.06 -0.44
N ASP A 8 1.89 -3.77 0.61
CA ASP A 8 1.51 -3.40 1.97
C ASP A 8 2.26 -2.14 2.44
N ALA A 9 1.64 -1.36 3.32
CA ALA A 9 2.25 -0.14 3.86
C ALA A 9 3.57 -0.42 4.59
N GLY A 10 3.72 -1.59 5.22
CA GLY A 10 4.95 -2.01 5.88
C GLY A 10 6.15 -2.06 4.93
N VAL A 11 5.95 -2.40 3.66
CA VAL A 11 7.01 -2.38 2.62
C VAL A 11 7.45 -0.94 2.37
N LEU A 12 6.50 -0.02 2.22
CA LEU A 12 6.80 1.41 2.01
C LEU A 12 7.50 2.01 3.22
N ILE A 13 7.05 1.70 4.44
CA ILE A 13 7.65 2.17 5.68
C ILE A 13 9.08 1.66 5.83
N ALA A 14 9.32 0.37 5.53
CA ALA A 14 10.65 -0.21 5.55
C ALA A 14 11.59 0.47 4.55
N ALA A 15 11.11 0.71 3.32
CA ALA A 15 11.86 1.40 2.28
C ALA A 15 12.20 2.86 2.64
N ALA A 16 11.23 3.60 3.19
CA ALA A 16 11.39 5.02 3.52
C ALA A 16 12.28 5.28 4.75
N ARG A 17 12.21 4.40 5.77
CA ARG A 17 12.82 4.65 7.08
C ARG A 17 13.98 3.74 7.44
N GLY A 18 14.12 2.61 6.77
CA GLY A 18 15.09 1.60 7.17
C GLY A 18 16.46 1.80 6.54
N SER A 19 17.49 1.28 7.21
CA SER A 19 18.86 1.18 6.71
C SER A 19 19.38 -0.26 6.79
N ASP A 20 18.48 -1.21 7.04
CA ASP A 20 18.77 -2.62 7.26
C ASP A 20 18.42 -3.46 6.02
N GLU A 21 18.62 -4.76 6.14
CA GLU A 21 18.35 -5.72 5.06
C GLU A 21 16.87 -5.70 4.63
N ALA A 22 15.94 -5.38 5.55
CA ALA A 22 14.53 -5.29 5.23
C ALA A 22 14.24 -4.09 4.32
N ALA A 23 14.88 -2.94 4.58
CA ALA A 23 14.80 -1.76 3.70
C ALA A 23 15.33 -2.04 2.29
N GLN A 24 16.46 -2.74 2.19
CA GLN A 24 17.04 -3.12 0.90
C GLN A 24 16.11 -4.05 0.10
N ARG A 25 15.52 -5.05 0.76
CA ARG A 25 14.54 -5.94 0.13
C ARG A 25 13.27 -5.18 -0.28
N ALA A 26 12.81 -4.24 0.54
CA ALA A 26 11.67 -3.41 0.19
C ALA A 26 11.95 -2.56 -1.06
N MET A 27 13.11 -1.91 -1.14
CA MET A 27 13.53 -1.17 -2.34
C MET A 27 13.61 -2.06 -3.58
N GLN A 28 14.14 -3.29 -3.46
CA GLN A 28 14.17 -4.24 -4.59
C GLN A 28 12.77 -4.59 -5.12
N VAL A 29 11.76 -4.66 -4.24
CA VAL A 29 10.36 -4.87 -4.66
C VAL A 29 9.84 -3.65 -5.42
N LEU A 30 10.15 -2.44 -4.94
CA LEU A 30 9.69 -1.19 -5.56
C LEU A 30 10.40 -0.88 -6.89
N ASP A 31 11.65 -1.31 -7.03
CA ASP A 31 12.49 -1.11 -8.22
C ASP A 31 12.28 -2.21 -9.30
N ASP A 32 11.34 -3.16 -9.09
CA ASP A 32 11.05 -4.20 -10.08
C ASP A 32 10.44 -3.60 -11.36
N SER A 33 11.30 -3.41 -12.37
CA SER A 33 10.90 -2.87 -13.67
C SER A 33 9.82 -3.69 -14.41
N ASN A 34 9.62 -4.95 -14.03
CA ASN A 34 8.60 -5.84 -14.57
C ASN A 34 7.25 -5.77 -13.82
N ALA A 35 7.17 -4.95 -12.76
CA ALA A 35 5.95 -4.65 -12.04
C ALA A 35 5.32 -3.33 -12.50
N SER A 36 3.98 -3.30 -12.44
CA SER A 36 3.19 -2.08 -12.34
C SER A 36 2.50 -2.11 -10.97
N PHE A 37 2.34 -0.96 -10.32
CA PHE A 37 1.81 -0.94 -8.96
C PHE A 37 0.34 -0.52 -8.91
N ALA A 38 -0.34 -1.09 -7.92
CA ALA A 38 -1.70 -0.77 -7.53
C ALA A 38 -1.74 -0.38 -6.05
N SER A 39 -2.71 0.44 -5.66
CA SER A 39 -2.86 0.89 -4.27
C SER A 39 -4.30 1.24 -3.92
N SER A 40 -4.54 1.55 -2.65
CA SER A 40 -5.79 2.13 -2.15
C SER A 40 -5.55 3.35 -1.29
N ILE A 41 -6.61 4.09 -0.97
CA ILE A 41 -6.54 5.20 -0.01
C ILE A 41 -6.12 4.73 1.39
N PHE A 42 -6.33 3.47 1.74
CA PHE A 42 -5.98 2.91 3.05
C PHE A 42 -4.47 2.88 3.26
N VAL A 43 -3.70 2.49 2.24
CA VAL A 43 -2.22 2.55 2.28
C VAL A 43 -1.75 3.99 2.47
N LYS A 44 -2.38 4.97 1.79
CA LYS A 44 -2.09 6.40 1.98
C LYS A 44 -2.38 6.85 3.41
N LEU A 45 -3.49 6.41 4.00
CA LEU A 45 -3.87 6.75 5.39
C LEU A 45 -2.88 6.18 6.42
N GLU A 46 -2.20 5.08 6.13
CA GLU A 46 -1.17 4.55 7.02
C GLU A 46 0.15 5.31 6.94
N VAL A 47 0.58 5.69 5.74
CA VAL A 47 1.95 6.18 5.54
C VAL A 47 2.07 7.71 5.55
N LEU A 48 1.07 8.46 5.08
CA LEU A 48 1.20 9.92 4.89
C LEU A 48 0.85 10.80 6.11
N PRO A 49 -0.20 10.53 6.91
CA PRO A 49 -0.68 11.51 7.89
C PRO A 49 0.36 11.93 8.93
N LYS A 50 1.14 10.98 9.46
CA LYS A 50 2.18 11.27 10.47
C LYS A 50 3.35 12.09 9.89
N PRO A 51 3.99 11.68 8.78
CA PRO A 51 5.02 12.49 8.12
C PRO A 51 4.57 13.89 7.74
N LEU A 52 3.34 14.04 7.21
CA LEU A 52 2.77 15.34 6.88
C LEU A 52 2.63 16.22 8.13
N PHE A 53 2.03 15.68 9.20
CA PHE A 53 1.85 16.41 10.46
C PHE A 53 3.19 16.84 11.08
N HIS A 54 4.19 15.95 11.06
CA HIS A 54 5.52 16.22 11.60
C HIS A 54 6.48 16.90 10.62
N ARG A 55 6.01 17.27 9.41
CA ARG A 55 6.80 17.96 8.37
C ARG A 55 8.07 17.20 7.95
N LYS A 56 7.99 15.87 7.89
CA LYS A 56 9.08 15.01 7.41
C LYS A 56 9.06 14.95 5.88
N TRP A 57 9.48 16.03 5.23
CA TRP A 57 9.28 16.21 3.79
C TRP A 57 9.99 15.18 2.91
N ASP A 58 11.17 14.68 3.31
CA ASP A 58 11.86 13.63 2.56
C ASP A 58 11.04 12.33 2.53
N GLU A 59 10.43 11.98 3.66
CA GLU A 59 9.56 10.81 3.78
C GLU A 59 8.23 11.01 3.02
N VAL A 60 7.66 12.22 3.06
CA VAL A 60 6.46 12.57 2.29
C VAL A 60 6.74 12.46 0.79
N ALA A 61 7.84 13.04 0.32
CA ALA A 61 8.23 13.02 -1.09
C ALA A 61 8.45 11.59 -1.60
N PHE A 62 9.03 10.71 -0.77
CA PHE A 62 9.15 9.29 -1.10
C PHE A 62 7.79 8.62 -1.33
N TYR A 63 6.84 8.79 -0.39
CA TYR A 63 5.52 8.18 -0.53
C TYR A 63 4.72 8.79 -1.68
N GLU A 64 4.79 10.10 -1.88
CA GLU A 64 4.13 10.77 -3.00
C GLU A 64 4.67 10.28 -4.34
N ALA A 65 6.00 10.15 -4.50
CA ALA A 65 6.60 9.60 -5.72
C ALA A 65 6.12 8.17 -6.01
N PHE A 66 6.00 7.32 -4.97
CA PHE A 66 5.41 5.99 -5.12
C PHE A 66 3.94 6.08 -5.58
N PHE A 67 3.13 6.93 -4.94
CA PHE A 67 1.71 7.05 -5.26
C PHE A 67 1.44 7.70 -6.63
N GLU A 68 2.32 8.56 -7.12
CA GLU A 68 2.28 9.11 -8.48
C GLU A 68 2.54 8.03 -9.54
N ALA A 69 3.34 7.01 -9.21
CA ALA A 69 3.64 5.89 -10.09
C ALA A 69 2.56 4.78 -10.09
N ILE A 70 1.51 4.89 -9.27
CA ILE A 70 0.44 3.89 -9.20
C ILE A 70 -0.40 3.89 -10.48
N SER A 71 -0.51 2.72 -11.08
CA SER A 71 -1.25 2.49 -12.32
C SER A 71 -2.73 2.14 -12.11
N ALA A 72 -3.10 1.68 -10.92
CA ALA A 72 -4.49 1.31 -10.60
C ALA A 72 -4.82 1.59 -9.13
N TRP A 73 -5.99 2.19 -8.89
CA TRP A 73 -6.47 2.54 -7.55
C TRP A 73 -7.76 1.78 -7.22
N ALA A 74 -7.82 1.17 -6.03
CA ALA A 74 -9.05 0.56 -5.53
C ALA A 74 -10.05 1.64 -5.12
N ASP A 75 -11.33 1.45 -5.48
CA ASP A 75 -12.43 2.31 -5.06
C ASP A 75 -12.83 1.99 -3.60
N PRO A 76 -12.72 2.93 -2.65
CA PRO A 76 -13.06 2.70 -1.23
C PRO A 76 -14.58 2.69 -0.94
N GLY A 77 -15.42 2.48 -1.95
CA GLY A 77 -16.87 2.44 -1.81
C GLY A 77 -17.39 1.40 -0.81
N SER A 78 -18.70 1.46 -0.52
CA SER A 78 -19.35 0.61 0.49
C SER A 78 -19.19 -0.88 0.26
N GLN A 79 -19.06 -1.31 -1.00
CA GLN A 79 -18.83 -2.72 -1.32
C GLN A 79 -17.47 -3.20 -0.81
N LEU A 80 -16.39 -2.44 -1.05
CA LEU A 80 -15.05 -2.80 -0.57
C LEU A 80 -15.03 -2.90 0.96
N ALA A 81 -15.69 -1.95 1.65
CA ALA A 81 -15.79 -1.98 3.10
C ALA A 81 -16.54 -3.23 3.61
N GLN A 82 -17.59 -3.65 2.91
CA GLN A 82 -18.31 -4.88 3.25
C GLN A 82 -17.47 -6.13 2.98
N ASP A 83 -16.77 -6.18 1.84
CA ASP A 83 -15.88 -7.28 1.49
C ASP A 83 -14.73 -7.42 2.52
N ALA A 84 -14.16 -6.30 2.96
CA ALA A 84 -13.16 -6.26 4.02
C ALA A 84 -13.73 -6.76 5.35
N TYR A 85 -14.95 -6.37 5.70
CA TYR A 85 -15.61 -6.87 6.92
C TYR A 85 -15.79 -8.40 6.87
N ASP A 86 -16.30 -8.92 5.75
CA ASP A 86 -16.53 -10.36 5.58
C ASP A 86 -15.20 -11.14 5.60
N GLU A 87 -14.14 -10.60 4.98
CA GLU A 87 -12.80 -11.17 5.02
C GLU A 87 -12.23 -11.18 6.45
N ALA A 88 -12.32 -10.06 7.18
CA ALA A 88 -11.85 -9.94 8.55
C ALA A 88 -12.53 -10.95 9.47
N ALA A 89 -13.86 -11.06 9.36
CA ALA A 89 -14.65 -11.99 10.15
C ALA A 89 -14.31 -13.45 9.83
N ARG A 90 -14.02 -13.77 8.56
CA ARG A 90 -13.70 -15.12 8.12
C ARG A 90 -12.28 -15.55 8.49
N ALA A 91 -11.29 -14.67 8.30
CA ALA A 91 -9.87 -14.99 8.42
C ALA A 91 -9.26 -14.51 9.75
N GLY A 92 -9.99 -13.77 10.58
CA GLY A 92 -9.49 -13.21 11.84
C GLY A 92 -8.49 -12.07 11.65
N LEU A 93 -8.58 -11.34 10.53
CA LEU A 93 -7.68 -10.22 10.22
C LEU A 93 -8.06 -8.95 11.00
N SER A 94 -7.08 -8.08 11.21
CA SER A 94 -7.37 -6.73 11.68
C SER A 94 -8.11 -5.93 10.59
N GLY A 95 -8.85 -4.89 10.99
CA GLY A 95 -9.66 -4.12 10.05
C GLY A 95 -8.85 -3.49 8.92
N MET A 96 -7.63 -3.00 9.19
CA MET A 96 -6.79 -2.39 8.15
C MET A 96 -6.24 -3.45 7.19
N ASP A 97 -5.75 -4.58 7.72
CA ASP A 97 -5.24 -5.68 6.90
C ASP A 97 -6.35 -6.21 5.97
N ALA A 98 -7.58 -6.30 6.48
CA ALA A 98 -8.72 -6.73 5.67
C ALA A 98 -9.08 -5.73 4.56
N LEU A 99 -8.97 -4.41 4.83
CA LEU A 99 -9.14 -3.37 3.82
C LEU A 99 -8.05 -3.44 2.73
N HIS A 100 -6.81 -3.78 3.10
CA HIS A 100 -5.73 -4.02 2.12
C HIS A 100 -6.05 -5.22 1.22
N VAL A 101 -6.47 -6.34 1.82
CA VAL A 101 -6.83 -7.56 1.07
C VAL A 101 -8.01 -7.29 0.13
N ALA A 102 -9.09 -6.68 0.62
CA ALA A 102 -10.25 -6.34 -0.19
C ALA A 102 -9.88 -5.39 -1.34
N ALA A 103 -9.05 -4.38 -1.08
CA ALA A 103 -8.56 -3.46 -2.10
C ALA A 103 -7.70 -4.16 -3.17
N ALA A 104 -6.81 -5.05 -2.76
CA ALA A 104 -6.00 -5.82 -3.71
C ALA A 104 -6.88 -6.73 -4.59
N ALA A 105 -7.88 -7.39 -3.99
CA ALA A 105 -8.83 -8.25 -4.69
C ALA A 105 -9.68 -7.46 -5.72
N ALA A 106 -10.18 -6.28 -5.35
CA ALA A 106 -11.01 -5.44 -6.21
C ALA A 106 -10.27 -4.89 -7.46
N ILE A 107 -8.93 -4.85 -7.42
CA ILE A 107 -8.11 -4.43 -8.55
C ILE A 107 -7.74 -5.62 -9.46
N GLY A 108 -7.64 -6.82 -8.89
CA GLY A 108 -7.22 -8.04 -9.58
C GLY A 108 -8.33 -8.84 -10.27
N SER A 109 -9.58 -8.38 -10.18
CA SER A 109 -10.78 -9.00 -10.77
C SER A 109 -11.11 -8.49 -12.16
#